data_AF-A0A286UAX5-F1
#
_entry.id   AF-A0A286UAX5-F1
#
_cell.length_a   1.000
_cell.length_b   1.000
_cell.length_c   1.000
_cell.angle_alpha   90.00
_cell.angle_beta   90.00
_cell.angle_gamma   90.00
#
_symmetry.space_group_name_H-M   'P 1'
#
loop_
_entity.id
_entity.type
_entity.pdbx_description
1 polymer ?
#
loop_
_entity_poly.entity_id
_entity_poly.type
_entity_poly.pdbx_seq_one_letter_code
_entity_poly.pdbx_strand_id
1 'polypeptide(L)' 'MMIYALSQPISEDIIEYIHFNQLATYVYLSSLVIYLHFYVSTLDNEISLMWKARFGMGKFLFYSLRYLTLLVIVFMNIGL' A
#
# COMPACT_ATOMS: atom_id res chain seq x y z
N MET A 1 9.36 39.69 23.16
CA MET A 1 10.51 38.98 22.59
C MET A 1 10.52 37.48 22.94
N MET A 2 10.13 37.07 24.15
CA MET A 2 10.11 35.66 24.58
C MET A 2 9.06 34.76 23.89
N ILE A 3 7.94 35.33 23.42
CA ILE A 3 6.88 34.58 22.70
C ILE A 3 7.35 34.13 21.29
N TYR A 4 8.19 34.93 20.63
CA TYR A 4 8.73 34.58 19.30
C TYR A 4 9.68 33.37 19.40
N ALA A 5 10.53 33.32 20.42
CA ALA A 5 11.44 32.19 20.63
C ALA A 5 10.73 30.87 20.97
N LEU A 6 9.50 30.91 21.51
CA LEU A 6 8.68 29.72 21.76
C LEU A 6 7.86 29.30 20.54
N SER A 7 7.49 30.27 19.67
CA SER A 7 6.76 30.02 18.42
C SER A 7 7.62 29.37 17.34
N GLN A 8 8.92 29.64 17.30
CA GLN A 8 9.86 29.07 16.32
C GLN A 8 10.02 27.54 16.44
N PRO A 9 10.34 26.95 17.62
CA PRO A 9 10.51 25.49 17.74
C PRO A 9 9.21 24.75 17.41
N ILE A 10 8.06 25.26 17.87
CA ILE A 10 6.76 24.66 17.59
C ILE A 10 6.44 24.68 16.09
N SER A 11 6.81 25.75 15.36
CA SER A 11 6.58 25.82 13.91
C SER A 11 7.48 24.89 13.11
N GLU A 12 8.74 24.74 13.52
CA GLU A 12 9.71 23.86 12.86
C GLU A 12 9.33 22.38 13.05
N ASP A 13 8.95 21.99 14.27
CA ASP A 13 8.50 20.63 14.60
C ASP A 13 7.25 20.22 13.79
N ILE A 14 6.31 21.15 13.57
CA ILE A 14 5.10 20.90 12.77
C ILE A 14 5.46 20.70 11.29
N ILE A 15 6.37 21.52 10.76
CA ILE A 15 6.82 21.41 9.36
C ILE A 15 7.54 20.08 9.15
N GLU A 16 8.40 19.68 10.08
CA GLU A 16 9.07 18.38 10.04
C GLU A 16 8.06 17.22 10.06
N TYR A 17 7.07 17.29 10.95
CA TYR A 17 6.02 16.27 11.02
C TYR A 17 5.20 16.17 9.73
N ILE A 18 4.84 17.30 9.12
CA ILE A 18 4.11 17.32 7.84
C ILE A 18 4.96 16.70 6.74
N HIS A 19 6.25 17.04 6.65
CA HIS A 19 7.14 16.44 5.64
C HIS A 19 7.32 14.94 5.84
N PHE A 20 7.47 14.50 7.09
CA PHE A 20 7.54 13.08 7.42
C PHE A 20 6.26 12.33 6.99
N ASN A 21 5.08 12.92 7.27
CA ASN A 21 3.81 12.33 6.87
C ASN A 21 3.66 12.25 5.34
N GLN A 22 4.06 13.32 4.62
CA GLN A 22 4.06 13.32 3.15
C GLN A 22 4.99 12.24 2.58
N LEU A 23 6.19 12.09 3.13
CA LEU A 23 7.12 11.04 2.75
C LEU A 23 6.51 9.65 2.95
N ALA A 24 5.87 9.42 4.11
CA ALA A 24 5.16 8.18 4.37
C ALA A 24 4.08 7.91 3.31
N THR A 25 3.24 8.91 2.98
CA THR A 25 2.22 8.79 1.92
C THR A 25 2.83 8.42 0.57
N TYR A 26 3.93 9.06 0.15
CA TYR A 26 4.60 8.72 -1.10
C TYR A 26 5.19 7.31 -1.11
N VAL A 27 5.73 6.86 0.02
CA VAL A 27 6.23 5.49 0.18
C VAL A 27 5.08 4.48 0.07
N TYR A 28 3.95 4.73 0.72
CA TYR A 28 2.77 3.88 0.60
C TYR A 28 2.27 3.81 -0.84
N LEU A 29 2.10 4.94 -1.50
CA LEU A 29 1.68 5.00 -2.90
C LEU A 29 2.64 4.24 -3.83
N SER A 30 3.95 4.43 -3.65
CA SER A 30 4.97 3.71 -4.41
C SER A 30 4.88 2.20 -4.19
N SER A 31 4.72 1.77 -2.94
CA SER A 31 4.57 0.35 -2.59
C SER A 31 3.33 -0.27 -3.24
N LEU A 32 2.22 0.46 -3.31
CA LEU A 32 0.99 0.03 -3.98
C LEU A 32 1.21 -0.13 -5.48
N VAL A 33 1.86 0.83 -6.13
CA VAL A 33 2.14 0.76 -7.57
C VAL A 33 3.00 -0.45 -7.91
N ILE A 34 4.05 -0.71 -7.12
CA ILE A 34 4.93 -1.88 -7.29
C ILE A 34 4.12 -3.17 -7.09
N TYR A 35 3.29 -3.23 -6.06
CA TYR A 35 2.44 -4.39 -5.79
C TYR A 35 1.46 -4.66 -6.94
N LEU A 36 0.77 -3.62 -7.44
CA LEU A 36 -0.14 -3.75 -8.58
C LEU A 36 0.58 -4.18 -9.84
N HIS A 37 1.77 -3.64 -10.11
CA HIS A 37 2.58 -4.07 -11.25
C HIS A 37 2.90 -5.57 -11.17
N PHE A 38 3.35 -6.05 -10.00
CA PHE A 38 3.60 -7.47 -9.79
C PHE A 38 2.32 -8.31 -9.93
N TYR A 39 1.21 -7.80 -9.42
CA TYR A 39 -0.09 -8.47 -9.48
C TYR A 39 -0.55 -8.68 -10.93
N VAL A 40 -0.47 -7.63 -11.75
CA VAL A 40 -0.83 -7.67 -13.18
C VAL A 40 0.15 -8.55 -13.96
N SER A 41 1.46 -8.41 -13.71
CA SER A 41 2.48 -9.21 -14.39
C SER A 41 2.34 -10.72 -14.14
N THR A 42 1.85 -11.10 -12.95
CA THR A 42 1.62 -12.52 -12.60
C THR A 42 0.24 -13.04 -13.02
N LEU A 43 -0.63 -12.19 -13.57
CA LEU A 43 -2.00 -12.51 -13.94
C LEU A 43 -2.05 -13.45 -15.15
N ASP A 44 -1.16 -13.28 -16.13
CA ASP A 44 -1.06 -14.19 -17.29
C ASP A 44 -0.68 -15.62 -16.87
N ASN A 45 0.26 -15.74 -15.92
CA ASN A 45 0.66 -17.02 -15.34
C ASN A 45 -0.48 -17.65 -14.52
N GLU A 46 -1.24 -16.83 -13.79
CA GLU A 46 -2.41 -17.27 -13.04
C GLU A 46 -3.52 -17.81 -13.96
N ILE A 47 -3.84 -17.11 -15.05
CA ILE A 47 -4.84 -17.58 -16.01
C ILE A 47 -4.38 -18.88 -16.66
N SER A 48 -3.11 -18.98 -17.09
CA SER A 48 -2.62 -20.18 -17.77
C SER A 48 -2.56 -21.40 -16.85
N LEU A 49 -2.13 -21.23 -15.60
CA LEU A 49 -1.90 -22.32 -14.65
C LEU A 49 -3.12 -22.62 -13.78
N MET A 50 -3.73 -21.60 -13.17
CA MET A 50 -4.77 -21.78 -12.16
C MET A 50 -6.17 -21.89 -12.77
N TRP A 51 -6.51 -21.17 -13.85
CA TRP A 51 -7.85 -21.31 -14.46
C TRP A 51 -8.05 -22.69 -15.08
N LYS A 52 -7.02 -23.23 -15.75
CA LYS A 52 -7.08 -24.58 -16.35
C LYS A 52 -6.94 -25.71 -15.34
N ALA A 53 -6.41 -25.44 -14.14
CA ALA A 53 -6.28 -26.45 -13.09
C ALA A 53 -7.65 -26.91 -12.55
N ARG A 54 -7.74 -28.21 -12.23
CA ARG A 54 -8.92 -28.82 -11.58
C ARG A 54 -9.29 -28.06 -10.31
N PHE A 55 -10.60 -27.95 -10.06
CA PHE A 55 -11.10 -27.38 -8.81
C PHE A 55 -10.62 -28.22 -7.63
N GLY A 56 -9.88 -27.57 -6.73
CA GLY A 56 -9.32 -28.18 -5.53
C GLY A 56 -9.09 -27.13 -4.45
N MET A 57 -8.89 -27.59 -3.22
CA MET A 57 -8.78 -26.72 -2.04
C MET A 57 -7.64 -25.70 -2.15
N GLY A 58 -6.52 -26.08 -2.79
CA GLY A 58 -5.41 -25.17 -3.06
C GLY A 58 -5.76 -23.99 -3.99
N LYS A 59 -6.64 -24.20 -4.98
CA LYS A 59 -7.11 -23.15 -5.88
C LYS A 59 -7.97 -22.12 -5.13
N PHE A 60 -8.86 -22.59 -4.24
CA PHE A 60 -9.66 -21.72 -3.39
C PHE A 60 -8.79 -20.91 -2.42
N LEU A 61 -7.84 -21.56 -1.76
CA LEU A 61 -6.93 -20.91 -0.82
C LEU A 61 -6.07 -19.85 -1.52
N PHE A 62 -5.56 -20.17 -2.71
CA PHE A 62 -4.80 -19.24 -3.55
C PHE A 62 -5.60 -18.00 -3.91
N TYR A 63 -6.83 -18.16 -4.44
CA TYR A 63 -7.67 -17.00 -4.78
C TYR A 63 -8.07 -16.19 -3.57
N SER A 64 -8.42 -16.85 -2.46
CA SER A 64 -8.78 -16.17 -1.22
C SER A 64 -7.63 -15.29 -0.74
N LEU A 65 -6.43 -15.85 -0.61
CA LEU A 65 -5.26 -15.08 -0.18
C LEU A 65 -4.91 -13.96 -1.15
N ARG A 66 -4.92 -14.24 -2.46
CA ARG A 66 -4.50 -13.28 -3.48
C ARG A 66 -5.45 -12.08 -3.58
N TYR A 67 -6.76 -12.30 -3.61
CA TYR A 67 -7.74 -11.22 -3.70
C TYR A 67 -7.97 -10.52 -2.35
N LEU A 68 -7.92 -11.22 -1.21
CA LEU A 68 -8.01 -10.56 0.10
C LEU A 68 -6.81 -9.64 0.34
N THR A 69 -5.60 -10.08 0.00
CA THR A 69 -4.40 -9.25 0.15
C THR A 69 -4.49 -8.00 -0.72
N LEU A 70 -4.94 -8.14 -1.97
CA LEU A 70 -5.15 -6.99 -2.86
C LEU A 70 -6.19 -6.01 -2.28
N LEU A 71 -7.31 -6.52 -1.75
CA LEU A 71 -8.34 -5.69 -1.12
C LEU A 71 -7.78 -4.93 0.08
N VAL A 72 -7.04 -5.60 0.97
CA VAL A 72 -6.44 -4.98 2.16
C VAL A 72 -5.45 -3.88 1.76
N ILE A 73 -4.58 -4.12 0.77
CA ILE A 73 -3.59 -3.14 0.32
C ILE A 73 -4.27 -1.91 -0.30
N VAL A 74 -5.28 -2.11 -1.15
CA VAL A 74 -6.03 -1.01 -1.75
C VAL A 74 -6.78 -0.21 -0.67
N PHE A 75 -7.41 -0.88 0.28
CA PHE A 75 -8.12 -0.22 1.38
C PHE A 75 -7.18 0.60 2.27
N MET A 76 -6.00 0.06 2.62
CA MET A 76 -5.01 0.78 3.42
C MET A 76 -4.44 2.03 2.73
N ASN A 77 -4.43 2.06 1.40
CA ASN A 77 -3.87 3.18 0.63
C ASN A 77 -4.92 4.23 0.20
N ILE A 78 -6.20 3.85 0.10
CA ILE A 78 -7.29 4.76 -0.31
C ILE A 78 -8.15 5.19 0.90
N GLY A 79 -8.28 4.33 1.90
CA GLY A 79 -9.08 4.57 3.11
C GLY A 79 -8.33 5.28 4.24
N LEU A 80 -7.07 5.69 3.99
CA LEU A 80 -6.26 6.54 4.85
C LEU A 80 -6.11 7.91 4.19
#